data_AF-A0A2N2DGK1-F1
#
_entry.id   AF-A0A2N2DGK1-F1
#
_cell.length_a   1.000
_cell.length_b   1.000
_cell.length_c   1.000
_cell.angle_alpha   90.00
_cell.angle_beta   90.00
_cell.angle_gamma   90.00
#
_symmetry.space_group_name_H-M   'P 1'
#
loop_
_entity.id
_entity.type
_entity.pdbx_description
1 polymer ?
#
loop_
_entity_poly.entity_id
_entity_poly.type
_entity_poly.pdbx_seq_one_letter_code
_entity_poly.pdbx_strand_id
1 'polypeptide(L)'
;MLSLKVDPRRVDFKKENKWLVPIGVSNRHVHLSRKDTDSLFGKGYQLTVAKELAQKGHFAARETVNLVGARGVLERVRIVGPPREITQVELSRTDAFKIGVDAPIRNSGDLEETPGLVLIGPNGPVIIDKGCIIPRAHIHMSGKKAEALDVGDGDKVSILIKGLKTVCYHDVLVRVTENGETEFHIDTDEANAAFVDTGDLAMIKHREMVVKDNFGNIVEVGVDNIKFIQGKAPGDYAAVEGIRLLRNVFHYPVSTQRDIVNKLLAPSTIIPNHFYLLSAMEEDKVVGIACFYYLAESKLGYLEHIGIMPEFRNRGIGSFLYHKVTSVLEKEHPEIEGMLLEVRQSNNESDTRKQFFLNLGAIPVDTAFYPSRNFKFAEKLLLMFKPLVVEANLNTVTLEQAFRDLSRVL
;
A
#
# COMPACT_ATOMS: atom_id res chain seq x y z
N MET A 1 -34.57 -25.65 16.50
CA MET A 1 -33.12 -25.55 16.79
C MET A 1 -32.36 -25.86 15.50
N LEU A 2 -32.03 -24.84 14.72
CA LEU A 2 -31.20 -24.98 13.52
C LEU A 2 -29.76 -24.67 13.94
N SER A 3 -28.91 -25.69 13.96
CA SER A 3 -27.48 -25.52 14.21
C SER A 3 -26.86 -24.80 13.02
N LEU A 4 -26.44 -23.54 13.23
CA LEU A 4 -25.60 -22.80 12.29
C LEU A 4 -24.25 -23.51 12.18
N LYS A 5 -24.11 -24.36 11.17
CA LYS A 5 -22.79 -24.80 10.70
C LYS A 5 -22.07 -23.57 10.15
N VAL A 6 -20.97 -23.22 10.78
CA VAL A 6 -20.08 -22.11 10.40
C VAL A 6 -19.54 -22.41 8.99
N ASP A 7 -19.78 -21.50 8.04
CA ASP A 7 -19.22 -21.58 6.68
C ASP A 7 -17.71 -21.28 6.75
N PRO A 8 -16.82 -22.17 6.31
CA PRO A 8 -15.37 -21.96 6.33
C PRO A 8 -14.87 -20.80 5.44
N ARG A 9 -15.75 -20.13 4.67
CA ARG A 9 -15.45 -18.92 3.90
C ARG A 9 -15.77 -17.61 4.64
N ARG A 10 -16.40 -17.67 5.81
CA ARG A 10 -16.52 -16.52 6.71
C ARG A 10 -15.28 -16.49 7.60
N VAL A 11 -14.28 -15.73 7.17
CA VAL A 11 -13.12 -15.39 8.02
C VAL A 11 -13.64 -14.76 9.31
N ASP A 12 -13.28 -15.34 10.46
CA ASP A 12 -13.61 -14.78 11.77
C ASP A 12 -12.67 -13.61 12.07
N PHE A 13 -13.14 -12.41 11.72
CA PHE A 13 -12.39 -11.16 11.79
C PHE A 13 -12.30 -10.55 13.21
N LYS A 14 -12.73 -11.26 14.27
CA LYS A 14 -12.83 -10.72 15.64
C LYS A 14 -11.55 -10.72 16.48
N LYS A 15 -10.40 -11.15 15.94
CA LYS A 15 -9.09 -10.85 16.56
C LYS A 15 -8.58 -9.56 15.94
N GLU A 16 -8.25 -8.57 16.78
CA GLU A 16 -7.79 -7.21 16.44
C GLU A 16 -6.77 -7.19 15.30
N ASN A 17 -7.26 -7.30 14.08
CA ASN A 17 -6.43 -7.23 12.91
C ASN A 17 -6.33 -5.75 12.55
N LYS A 18 -5.18 -5.16 12.85
CA LYS A 18 -4.90 -3.74 12.57
C LYS A 18 -5.12 -3.36 11.12
N TRP A 19 -5.16 -4.31 10.18
CA TRP A 19 -5.41 -4.09 8.76
C TRP A 19 -6.90 -3.99 8.39
N LEU A 20 -7.83 -4.30 9.31
CA LEU A 20 -9.26 -4.22 9.00
C LEU A 20 -9.83 -2.82 9.23
N VAL A 21 -10.75 -2.44 8.36
CA VAL A 21 -11.50 -1.18 8.40
C VAL A 21 -12.98 -1.46 8.11
N PRO A 22 -13.93 -0.90 8.89
CA PRO A 22 -15.35 -0.99 8.56
C PRO A 22 -15.68 -0.21 7.30
N ILE A 23 -16.63 -0.72 6.53
CA ILE A 23 -17.16 -0.10 5.32
C ILE A 23 -18.32 0.82 5.70
N GLY A 24 -18.25 2.07 5.26
CA GLY A 24 -19.33 3.05 5.32
C GLY A 24 -19.91 3.27 3.91
N VAL A 25 -21.12 2.75 3.66
CA VAL A 25 -21.80 2.95 2.37
C VAL A 25 -22.57 4.27 2.39
N SER A 26 -22.17 5.18 1.52
CA SER A 26 -22.79 6.49 1.33
C SER A 26 -23.88 6.44 0.26
N ASN A 27 -25.12 6.66 0.69
CA ASN A 27 -26.21 6.95 -0.25
C ASN A 27 -26.13 8.42 -0.71
N ARG A 28 -26.88 8.76 -1.77
CA ARG A 28 -26.99 10.14 -2.24
C ARG A 28 -27.34 11.10 -1.11
N HIS A 29 -26.61 12.19 -1.00
CA HIS A 29 -26.82 13.18 0.05
C HIS A 29 -26.30 14.57 -0.35
N VAL A 30 -26.68 15.57 0.46
CA VAL A 30 -26.28 16.96 0.29
C VAL A 30 -25.70 17.51 1.59
N HIS A 31 -24.57 18.19 1.49
CA HIS A 31 -24.12 19.15 2.48
C HIS A 31 -24.57 20.54 2.06
N LEU A 32 -25.26 21.29 2.92
CA LEU A 32 -25.78 22.61 2.60
C LEU A 32 -24.89 23.73 3.15
N SER A 33 -24.78 24.82 2.42
CA SER A 33 -24.30 26.09 2.96
C SER A 33 -25.31 26.70 3.94
N ARG A 34 -24.86 27.60 4.81
CA ARG A 34 -25.79 28.35 5.68
C ARG A 34 -26.82 29.14 4.88
N LYS A 35 -26.39 29.77 3.78
CA LYS A 35 -27.25 30.56 2.89
C LYS A 35 -28.34 29.70 2.24
N ASP A 36 -27.97 28.50 1.77
CA ASP A 36 -28.91 27.63 1.08
C ASP A 36 -29.85 26.94 2.08
N THR A 37 -29.34 26.61 3.28
CA THR A 37 -30.20 26.14 4.39
C THR A 37 -31.27 27.19 4.73
N ASP A 38 -30.89 28.47 4.80
CA ASP A 38 -31.84 29.57 5.06
C ASP A 38 -32.88 29.72 3.94
N SER A 39 -32.45 29.54 2.69
CA SER A 39 -33.35 29.67 1.53
C SER A 39 -34.33 28.50 1.44
N LEU A 40 -33.87 27.28 1.73
CA LEU A 40 -34.66 26.05 1.63
C LEU A 40 -35.61 25.85 2.82
N PHE A 41 -35.22 26.27 4.03
CA PHE A 41 -35.94 25.98 5.28
C PHE A 41 -36.30 27.20 6.13
N GLY A 42 -35.80 28.38 5.79
CA GLY A 42 -36.09 29.64 6.49
C GLY A 42 -34.88 30.21 7.22
N LYS A 43 -34.84 31.55 7.35
CA LYS A 43 -33.70 32.26 7.92
C LYS A 43 -33.40 31.81 9.36
N GLY A 44 -32.15 31.39 9.61
CA GLY A 44 -31.69 30.95 10.92
C GLY A 44 -32.09 29.53 11.29
N TYR A 45 -32.70 28.77 10.37
CA TYR A 45 -33.19 27.41 10.63
C TYR A 45 -32.05 26.46 11.05
N GLN A 46 -32.26 25.69 12.12
CA GLN A 46 -31.31 24.69 12.59
C GLN A 46 -31.76 23.30 12.13
N LEU A 47 -30.88 22.61 11.40
CA LEU A 47 -31.15 21.24 10.96
C LEU A 47 -31.35 20.32 12.16
N THR A 48 -32.32 19.41 12.08
CA THR A 48 -32.65 18.53 13.19
C THR A 48 -31.87 17.23 13.06
N VAL A 49 -31.13 16.84 14.09
CA VAL A 49 -30.39 15.57 14.12
C VAL A 49 -31.37 14.39 14.02
N ALA A 50 -31.22 13.54 12.99
CA ALA A 50 -31.88 12.25 12.89
C ALA A 50 -30.98 11.12 13.42
N LYS A 51 -29.71 11.12 13.01
CA LYS A 51 -28.72 10.11 13.38
C LYS A 51 -27.31 10.72 13.34
N GLU A 52 -26.54 10.52 14.41
CA GLU A 52 -25.10 10.82 14.43
C GLU A 52 -24.32 9.87 13.49
N LEU A 53 -23.34 10.40 12.78
CA LEU A 53 -22.47 9.63 11.88
C LEU A 53 -21.17 9.24 12.58
N ALA A 54 -20.39 8.34 11.97
CA ALA A 54 -19.12 7.86 12.54
C ALA A 54 -18.10 8.99 12.74
N GLN A 55 -18.09 9.96 11.82
CA GLN A 55 -17.22 11.13 11.94
C GLN A 55 -17.80 12.11 12.96
N LYS A 56 -17.05 12.37 14.04
CA LYS A 56 -17.49 13.15 15.19
C LYS A 56 -18.02 14.53 14.79
N GLY A 57 -19.24 14.83 15.21
CA GLY A 57 -19.91 16.11 14.96
C GLY A 57 -20.69 16.16 13.64
N HIS A 58 -20.62 15.13 12.81
CA HIS A 58 -21.45 15.00 11.60
C HIS A 58 -22.72 14.20 11.88
N PHE A 59 -23.82 14.61 11.24
CA PHE A 59 -25.11 13.96 11.43
C PHE A 59 -25.94 13.90 10.15
N ALA A 60 -26.72 12.85 10.00
CA ALA A 60 -27.83 12.83 9.05
C ALA A 60 -28.99 13.65 9.65
N ALA A 61 -29.46 14.65 8.92
CA ALA A 61 -30.57 15.50 9.34
C ALA A 61 -31.92 14.83 9.07
N ARG A 62 -32.98 15.21 9.80
CA ARG A 62 -34.36 14.72 9.53
C ARG A 62 -34.89 15.25 8.21
N GLU A 63 -34.48 16.47 7.89
CA GLU A 63 -34.80 17.18 6.68
C GLU A 63 -34.21 16.48 5.44
N THR A 64 -34.90 16.66 4.32
CA THR A 64 -34.50 16.16 3.02
C THR A 64 -34.83 17.20 1.96
N VAL A 65 -34.13 17.15 0.83
CA VAL A 65 -34.40 17.97 -0.36
C VAL A 65 -34.66 17.09 -1.57
N ASN A 66 -35.32 17.64 -2.58
CA ASN A 66 -35.37 17.00 -3.89
C ASN A 66 -34.28 17.60 -4.79
N LEU A 67 -33.61 16.77 -5.58
CA LEU A 67 -32.61 17.20 -6.56
C LEU A 67 -33.21 17.10 -7.95
N VAL A 68 -33.19 18.19 -8.71
CA VAL A 68 -33.70 18.24 -10.07
C VAL A 68 -32.56 18.51 -11.04
N GLY A 69 -32.33 17.56 -11.94
CA GLY A 69 -31.41 17.69 -13.06
C GLY A 69 -32.17 17.78 -14.39
N ALA A 70 -31.43 17.84 -15.51
CA ALA A 70 -32.01 18.04 -16.84
C ALA A 70 -32.97 16.91 -17.30
N ARG A 71 -32.84 15.71 -16.74
CA ARG A 71 -33.62 14.53 -17.16
C ARG A 71 -34.58 13.99 -16.11
N GLY A 72 -34.49 14.44 -14.86
CA GLY A 72 -35.33 13.87 -13.80
C GLY A 72 -35.08 14.41 -12.42
N VAL A 73 -35.73 13.77 -11.44
CA VAL A 73 -35.73 14.18 -10.04
C VAL A 73 -35.31 13.01 -9.14
N LEU A 74 -34.46 13.29 -8.16
CA LEU A 74 -34.22 12.43 -7.00
C LEU A 74 -34.95 13.03 -5.80
N GLU A 75 -35.93 12.30 -5.28
CA GLU A 75 -36.73 12.75 -4.16
C GLU A 75 -36.11 12.35 -2.82
N ARG A 76 -36.41 13.13 -1.77
CA ARG A 76 -36.06 12.81 -0.37
C ARG A 76 -34.57 12.53 -0.15
N VAL A 77 -33.72 13.29 -0.83
CA VAL A 77 -32.27 13.21 -0.67
C VAL A 77 -31.88 13.73 0.72
N ARG A 78 -31.07 12.94 1.43
CA ARG A 78 -30.68 13.20 2.82
C ARG A 78 -29.77 14.42 2.88
N ILE A 79 -29.96 15.27 3.89
CA ILE A 79 -28.99 16.31 4.25
C ILE A 79 -28.02 15.77 5.30
N VAL A 80 -26.73 16.00 5.12
CA VAL A 80 -25.70 15.71 6.12
C VAL A 80 -25.15 17.02 6.69
N GLY A 81 -25.39 17.21 7.99
CA GLY A 81 -24.94 18.36 8.76
C GLY A 81 -23.57 18.16 9.43
N PRO A 82 -23.03 19.23 10.05
CA PRO A 82 -23.59 20.59 10.10
C PRO A 82 -23.49 21.32 8.75
N PRO A 83 -24.13 22.48 8.58
CA PRO A 83 -23.93 23.32 7.39
C PRO A 83 -22.45 23.60 7.14
N ARG A 84 -22.05 23.56 5.87
CA ARG A 84 -20.68 23.86 5.42
C ARG A 84 -20.59 25.27 4.84
N GLU A 85 -19.41 25.65 4.37
CA GLU A 85 -19.22 26.91 3.65
C GLU A 85 -19.91 26.89 2.28
N ILE A 86 -19.75 25.80 1.54
CA ILE A 86 -20.28 25.62 0.18
C ILE A 86 -21.21 24.39 0.14
N THR A 87 -22.30 24.51 -0.61
CA THR A 87 -23.22 23.40 -0.87
C THR A 87 -22.57 22.37 -1.79
N GLN A 88 -22.65 21.10 -1.39
CA GLN A 88 -22.08 19.97 -2.12
C GLN A 88 -23.09 18.84 -2.21
N VAL A 89 -23.25 18.28 -3.41
CA VAL A 89 -24.13 17.15 -3.69
C VAL A 89 -23.27 15.95 -4.07
N GLU A 90 -23.42 14.86 -3.33
CA GLU A 90 -22.74 13.60 -3.60
C GLU A 90 -23.75 12.59 -4.17
N LEU A 91 -23.48 12.11 -5.39
CA LEU A 91 -24.34 11.18 -6.13
C LEU A 91 -23.56 9.93 -6.52
N SER A 92 -24.23 8.78 -6.63
CA SER A 92 -23.66 7.68 -7.38
C SER A 92 -23.69 7.97 -8.89
N ARG A 93 -22.91 7.24 -9.68
CA ARG A 93 -22.93 7.38 -11.14
C ARG A 93 -24.32 7.06 -11.71
N THR A 94 -24.98 6.03 -11.16
CA THR A 94 -26.35 5.67 -11.53
C THR A 94 -27.33 6.82 -11.29
N ASP A 95 -27.20 7.51 -10.16
CA ASP A 95 -28.07 8.63 -9.81
C ASP A 95 -27.83 9.86 -10.69
N ALA A 96 -26.56 10.23 -10.87
CA ALA A 96 -26.16 11.31 -11.76
C ALA A 96 -26.70 11.09 -13.18
N PHE A 97 -26.58 9.86 -13.70
CA PHE A 97 -27.17 9.48 -14.97
C PHE A 97 -28.70 9.65 -14.97
N LYS A 98 -29.40 9.14 -13.95
CA LYS A 98 -30.86 9.21 -13.86
C LYS A 98 -31.41 10.63 -13.96
N ILE A 99 -30.75 11.62 -13.36
CA ILE A 99 -31.19 13.03 -13.42
C ILE A 99 -30.51 13.84 -14.52
N GLY A 100 -29.56 13.27 -15.26
CA GLY A 100 -28.87 13.96 -16.35
C GLY A 100 -27.90 15.03 -15.87
N VAL A 101 -27.15 14.74 -14.81
CA VAL A 101 -26.04 15.57 -14.33
C VAL A 101 -24.74 14.83 -14.66
N ASP A 102 -23.82 15.49 -15.36
CA ASP A 102 -22.51 14.92 -15.70
C ASP A 102 -21.49 15.19 -14.60
N ALA A 103 -21.73 14.59 -13.43
CA ALA A 103 -20.91 14.81 -12.23
C ALA A 103 -19.54 14.10 -12.34
N PRO A 104 -18.41 14.80 -12.15
CA PRO A 104 -17.09 14.18 -12.16
C PRO A 104 -16.79 13.43 -10.85
N ILE A 105 -15.86 12.46 -10.90
CA ILE A 105 -15.32 11.82 -9.69
C ILE A 105 -14.38 12.79 -8.99
N ARG A 106 -14.69 13.15 -7.73
CA ARG A 106 -13.92 14.12 -6.95
C ARG A 106 -13.77 13.71 -5.49
N ASN A 107 -12.78 14.32 -4.86
CA ASN A 107 -12.66 14.34 -3.41
C ASN A 107 -13.71 15.30 -2.82
N SER A 108 -14.28 14.98 -1.66
CA SER A 108 -15.16 15.92 -0.92
C SER A 108 -14.42 17.25 -0.71
N GLY A 109 -15.05 18.38 -1.06
CA GLY A 109 -14.45 19.73 -1.06
C GLY A 109 -13.82 20.20 -2.39
N ASP A 110 -13.53 19.30 -3.32
CA ASP A 110 -13.00 19.63 -4.64
C ASP A 110 -14.16 19.89 -5.63
N LEU A 111 -14.64 21.14 -5.65
CA LEU A 111 -15.87 21.55 -6.34
C LEU A 111 -15.66 22.43 -7.56
N GLU A 112 -14.41 22.74 -7.93
CA GLU A 112 -14.13 23.56 -9.12
C GLU A 112 -14.50 22.80 -10.41
N GLU A 113 -15.07 23.50 -11.39
CA GLU A 113 -15.52 22.91 -12.66
C GLU A 113 -16.48 21.71 -12.49
N THR A 114 -17.25 21.70 -11.41
CA THR A 114 -18.32 20.71 -11.21
C THR A 114 -19.66 21.28 -11.65
N PRO A 115 -20.60 20.47 -12.17
CA PRO A 115 -21.91 20.96 -12.55
C PRO A 115 -22.76 21.32 -11.33
N GLY A 116 -23.70 22.21 -11.56
CA GLY A 116 -24.79 22.54 -10.64
C GLY A 116 -26.06 21.73 -10.88
N LEU A 117 -27.08 21.98 -10.06
CA LEU A 117 -28.45 21.47 -10.20
C LEU A 117 -29.43 22.33 -9.39
N VAL A 118 -30.71 21.96 -9.39
CA VAL A 118 -31.72 22.63 -8.56
C VAL A 118 -32.07 21.78 -7.34
N LEU A 119 -31.95 22.39 -6.16
CA LEU A 119 -32.41 21.85 -4.88
C LEU A 119 -33.81 22.38 -4.59
N ILE A 120 -34.76 21.53 -4.22
CA ILE A 120 -36.11 21.96 -3.81
C ILE A 120 -36.33 21.56 -2.35
N GLY A 121 -36.57 22.58 -1.52
CA GLY A 121 -36.96 22.48 -0.12
C GLY A 121 -38.37 23.01 0.13
N PRO A 122 -38.85 22.97 1.38
CA PRO A 122 -40.21 23.40 1.73
C PRO A 122 -40.49 24.89 1.47
N ASN A 123 -39.48 25.76 1.55
CA ASN A 123 -39.66 27.21 1.36
C ASN A 123 -39.32 27.70 -0.04
N GLY A 124 -38.91 26.80 -0.94
CA GLY A 124 -38.63 27.14 -2.34
C GLY A 124 -37.42 26.42 -2.92
N PRO A 125 -37.10 26.73 -4.19
CA PRO A 125 -35.95 26.19 -4.88
C PRO A 125 -34.67 27.02 -4.64
N VAL A 126 -33.53 26.34 -4.69
CA VAL A 126 -32.19 26.94 -4.79
C VAL A 126 -31.50 26.36 -6.01
N ILE A 127 -30.94 27.23 -6.85
CA ILE A 127 -30.10 26.83 -7.99
C ILE A 127 -28.65 26.96 -7.54
N ILE A 128 -27.92 25.86 -7.58
CA ILE A 128 -26.45 25.88 -7.45
C ILE A 128 -25.85 25.80 -8.85
N ASP A 129 -24.79 26.57 -9.09
CA ASP A 129 -24.05 26.63 -10.35
C ASP A 129 -22.93 25.58 -10.42
N LYS A 130 -22.39 25.19 -9.27
CA LYS A 130 -21.44 24.11 -9.07
C LYS A 130 -21.73 23.32 -7.79
N GLY A 131 -21.08 22.17 -7.63
CA GLY A 131 -21.07 21.41 -6.38
C GLY A 131 -21.50 19.95 -6.49
N CYS A 132 -21.84 19.45 -7.67
CA CYS A 132 -22.26 18.05 -7.85
C CYS A 132 -21.08 17.14 -8.21
N ILE A 133 -20.85 16.10 -7.42
CA ILE A 133 -19.75 15.15 -7.61
C ILE A 133 -20.22 13.70 -7.46
N ILE A 134 -19.45 12.80 -8.06
CA ILE A 134 -19.40 11.40 -7.63
C ILE A 134 -18.26 11.29 -6.61
N PRO A 135 -18.54 10.92 -5.34
CA PRO A 135 -17.50 10.90 -4.33
C PRO A 135 -16.49 9.80 -4.62
N ARG A 136 -15.20 10.15 -4.67
CA ARG A 136 -14.12 9.16 -4.77
C ARG A 136 -14.00 8.36 -3.49
N ALA A 137 -13.88 7.04 -3.60
CA ALA A 137 -13.61 6.16 -2.46
C ALA A 137 -12.40 6.61 -1.65
N HIS A 138 -12.52 6.64 -0.33
CA HIS A 138 -11.48 7.11 0.58
C HIS A 138 -11.63 6.51 1.98
N ILE A 139 -10.58 6.61 2.79
CA ILE A 139 -10.57 6.16 4.18
C ILE A 139 -10.45 7.37 5.08
N HIS A 140 -11.38 7.53 6.02
CA HIS A 140 -11.10 8.28 7.23
C HIS A 140 -10.32 7.36 8.17
N MET A 141 -9.20 7.84 8.71
CA MET A 141 -8.35 7.03 9.58
C MET A 141 -8.04 7.79 10.86
N SER A 142 -8.11 7.11 12.01
CA SER A 142 -7.70 7.71 13.28
C SER A 142 -6.17 7.78 13.37
N GLY A 143 -5.64 8.79 14.05
CA GLY A 143 -4.18 8.93 14.23
C GLY A 143 -3.51 7.68 14.80
N LYS A 144 -4.16 7.01 15.78
CA LYS A 144 -3.67 5.75 16.38
C LYS A 144 -3.59 4.61 15.35
N LYS A 145 -4.58 4.50 14.46
CA LYS A 145 -4.59 3.47 13.41
C LYS A 145 -3.56 3.78 12.33
N ALA A 146 -3.44 5.04 11.93
CA ALA A 146 -2.45 5.53 10.98
C ALA A 146 -1.02 5.22 11.45
N GLU A 147 -0.72 5.52 12.72
CA GLU A 147 0.56 5.17 13.35
C GLU A 147 0.79 3.65 13.39
N ALA A 148 -0.21 2.86 13.80
CA ALA A 148 -0.09 1.40 13.85
C ALA A 148 0.13 0.73 12.48
N LEU A 149 -0.30 1.41 11.41
CA LEU A 149 -0.16 0.98 10.03
C LEU A 149 1.03 1.61 9.31
N ASP A 150 1.71 2.60 9.91
CA ASP A 150 2.77 3.37 9.25
C ASP A 150 2.26 4.03 7.95
N VAL A 151 1.11 4.70 8.06
CA VAL A 151 0.38 5.43 7.01
C VAL A 151 0.23 6.89 7.44
N GLY A 152 0.53 7.83 6.55
CA GLY A 152 0.34 9.27 6.75
C GLY A 152 -0.96 9.82 6.14
N ASP A 153 -1.28 11.07 6.46
CA ASP A 153 -2.33 11.81 5.75
C ASP A 153 -1.95 12.03 4.28
N GLY A 154 -2.88 11.81 3.36
CA GLY A 154 -2.63 11.93 1.93
C GLY A 154 -2.02 10.69 1.27
N ASP A 155 -1.62 9.69 2.06
CA ASP A 155 -1.15 8.41 1.52
C ASP A 155 -2.24 7.69 0.75
N LYS A 156 -1.80 6.75 -0.09
CA LYS A 156 -2.68 5.89 -0.88
C LYS A 156 -2.49 4.44 -0.50
N VAL A 157 -3.59 3.73 -0.33
CA VAL A 157 -3.60 2.30 0.01
C VAL A 157 -4.46 1.52 -0.97
N SER A 158 -4.23 0.21 -1.07
CA SER A 158 -5.18 -0.71 -1.69
C SER A 158 -6.20 -1.16 -0.63
N ILE A 159 -7.45 -1.40 -1.05
CA ILE A 159 -8.50 -1.96 -0.19
C ILE A 159 -9.06 -3.20 -0.84
N LEU A 160 -8.96 -4.32 -0.13
CA LEU A 160 -9.55 -5.59 -0.56
C LEU A 160 -10.84 -5.87 0.21
N ILE A 161 -11.91 -6.07 -0.55
CA ILE A 161 -13.17 -6.58 -0.06
C ILE A 161 -13.28 -8.03 -0.52
N LYS A 162 -13.42 -8.96 0.44
CA LYS A 162 -13.66 -10.38 0.19
C LYS A 162 -15.05 -10.73 0.70
N GLY A 163 -15.92 -11.20 -0.19
CA GLY A 163 -17.28 -11.62 0.14
C GLY A 163 -17.86 -12.51 -0.96
N LEU A 164 -19.17 -12.37 -1.21
CA LEU A 164 -19.80 -13.04 -2.36
C LEU A 164 -19.24 -12.55 -3.70
N LYS A 165 -18.80 -11.29 -3.75
CA LYS A 165 -17.94 -10.75 -4.79
C LYS A 165 -16.63 -10.29 -4.15
N THR A 166 -15.55 -10.37 -4.92
CA THR A 166 -14.23 -9.88 -4.49
C THR A 166 -13.89 -8.66 -5.33
N VAL A 167 -13.58 -7.54 -4.67
CA VAL A 167 -13.22 -6.27 -5.30
C VAL A 167 -11.98 -5.73 -4.62
N CYS A 168 -11.03 -5.23 -5.42
CA CYS A 168 -9.85 -4.54 -4.94
C CYS A 168 -9.86 -3.11 -5.47
N TYR A 169 -9.87 -2.14 -4.57
CA TYR A 169 -9.67 -0.73 -4.88
C TYR A 169 -8.18 -0.43 -4.78
N HIS A 170 -7.67 0.34 -5.71
CA HIS A 170 -6.30 0.84 -5.72
C HIS A 170 -6.31 2.35 -5.57
N ASP A 171 -5.19 2.90 -5.10
CA ASP A 171 -5.00 4.34 -4.93
C ASP A 171 -6.05 5.03 -4.04
N VAL A 172 -6.56 4.31 -3.03
CA VAL A 172 -7.55 4.84 -2.08
C VAL A 172 -6.88 5.83 -1.15
N LEU A 173 -7.33 7.08 -1.19
CA LEU A 173 -6.80 8.17 -0.38
C LEU A 173 -7.09 7.94 1.11
N VAL A 174 -6.05 8.09 1.95
CA VAL A 174 -6.16 8.09 3.40
C VAL A 174 -6.23 9.52 3.92
N ARG A 175 -7.23 9.78 4.75
CA ARG A 175 -7.46 11.06 5.42
C ARG A 175 -7.33 10.85 6.92
N VAL A 176 -6.19 11.21 7.48
CA VAL A 176 -5.93 11.04 8.91
C VAL A 176 -6.63 12.16 9.68
N THR A 177 -7.38 11.76 10.70
CA THR A 177 -8.11 12.68 11.56
C THR A 177 -7.71 12.41 13.01
N GLU A 178 -7.48 13.47 13.78
CA GLU A 178 -7.09 13.32 15.19
C GLU A 178 -8.23 12.73 16.04
N ASN A 179 -9.48 13.02 15.68
CA ASN A 179 -10.68 12.68 16.45
C ASN A 179 -11.74 11.90 15.65
N GLY A 180 -11.41 11.39 14.46
CA GLY A 180 -12.34 10.64 13.62
C GLY A 180 -12.21 9.13 13.80
N GLU A 181 -13.29 8.42 13.50
CA GLU A 181 -13.31 6.97 13.46
C GLU A 181 -12.72 6.46 12.15
N THR A 182 -12.08 5.29 12.20
CA THR A 182 -11.53 4.67 10.98
C THR A 182 -12.64 3.99 10.19
N GLU A 183 -12.92 4.46 8.98
CA GLU A 183 -14.00 3.96 8.11
C GLU A 183 -13.64 4.13 6.62
N PHE A 184 -13.91 3.10 5.80
CA PHE A 184 -13.71 3.13 4.35
C PHE A 184 -15.02 3.50 3.66
N HIS A 185 -15.06 4.66 3.02
CA HIS A 185 -16.25 5.25 2.44
C HIS A 185 -16.31 4.93 0.95
N ILE A 186 -17.43 4.34 0.53
CA ILE A 186 -17.78 4.03 -0.86
C ILE A 186 -19.22 4.43 -1.15
N ASP A 187 -19.54 4.68 -2.41
CA ASP A 187 -20.93 4.94 -2.81
C ASP A 187 -21.77 3.65 -2.95
N THR A 188 -23.07 3.82 -3.22
CA THR A 188 -23.97 2.66 -3.41
C THR A 188 -23.66 1.82 -4.65
N ASP A 189 -23.14 2.38 -5.74
CA ASP A 189 -22.78 1.61 -6.94
C ASP A 189 -21.54 0.73 -6.64
N GLU A 190 -20.55 1.29 -5.96
CA GLU A 190 -19.35 0.63 -5.47
C GLU A 190 -19.66 -0.50 -4.47
N ALA A 191 -20.56 -0.24 -3.52
CA ALA A 191 -21.03 -1.24 -2.56
C ALA A 191 -21.78 -2.39 -3.25
N ASN A 192 -22.66 -2.08 -4.21
CA ASN A 192 -23.39 -3.08 -5.00
C ASN A 192 -22.44 -3.92 -5.88
N ALA A 193 -21.39 -3.30 -6.41
CA ALA A 193 -20.37 -3.99 -7.19
C ALA A 193 -19.60 -5.00 -6.33
N ALA A 194 -19.32 -4.68 -5.07
CA ALA A 194 -18.66 -5.56 -4.10
C ALA A 194 -19.62 -6.49 -3.32
N PHE A 195 -20.93 -6.27 -3.41
CA PHE A 195 -21.97 -6.97 -2.64
C PHE A 195 -21.73 -6.89 -1.13
N VAL A 196 -21.61 -5.65 -0.62
CA VAL A 196 -21.37 -5.34 0.79
C VAL A 196 -22.31 -4.26 1.30
N ASP A 197 -22.54 -4.27 2.62
CA ASP A 197 -23.35 -3.30 3.34
C ASP A 197 -22.51 -2.52 4.36
N THR A 198 -23.06 -1.41 4.86
CA THR A 198 -22.43 -0.65 5.96
C THR A 198 -22.20 -1.54 7.17
N GLY A 199 -20.98 -1.51 7.70
CA GLY A 199 -20.55 -2.32 8.85
C GLY A 199 -19.85 -3.62 8.47
N ASP A 200 -19.88 -4.03 7.19
CA ASP A 200 -18.98 -5.06 6.69
C ASP A 200 -17.52 -4.59 6.81
N LEU A 201 -16.58 -5.54 6.76
CA LEU A 201 -15.17 -5.27 6.93
C LEU A 201 -14.44 -5.36 5.59
N ALA A 202 -13.59 -4.37 5.33
CA ALA A 202 -12.59 -4.41 4.27
C ALA A 202 -11.19 -4.53 4.88
N MET A 203 -10.24 -5.03 4.09
CA MET A 203 -8.85 -5.12 4.48
C MET A 203 -8.04 -4.03 3.78
N ILE A 204 -7.43 -3.16 4.59
CA ILE A 204 -6.39 -2.24 4.16
C ILE A 204 -5.17 -3.07 3.77
N LYS A 205 -4.85 -3.00 2.49
CA LYS A 205 -3.59 -3.49 1.96
C LYS A 205 -2.68 -2.29 1.75
N HIS A 206 -1.99 -1.92 2.81
CA HIS A 206 -0.91 -0.94 2.74
C HIS A 206 0.39 -1.70 2.50
N ARG A 207 1.17 -1.25 1.50
CA ARG A 207 2.38 -1.95 1.01
C ARG A 207 2.06 -3.34 0.43
N GLU A 208 1.13 -3.37 -0.53
CA GLU A 208 0.96 -4.56 -1.39
C GLU A 208 2.28 -4.91 -2.07
N MET A 209 2.84 -6.02 -1.63
CA MET A 209 3.81 -6.76 -2.40
C MET A 209 3.10 -7.54 -3.48
N VAL A 210 3.07 -6.98 -4.68
CA VAL A 210 2.63 -7.69 -5.89
C VAL A 210 3.69 -8.74 -6.22
N VAL A 211 3.52 -9.96 -5.71
CA VAL A 211 4.20 -11.13 -6.27
C VAL A 211 3.24 -11.75 -7.28
N LYS A 212 3.52 -11.53 -8.56
CA LYS A 212 2.83 -12.25 -9.64
C LYS A 212 3.34 -13.69 -9.63
N ASP A 213 2.45 -14.66 -9.60
CA ASP A 213 2.83 -16.02 -10.03
C ASP A 213 3.05 -16.03 -11.56
N ASN A 214 3.50 -17.18 -12.10
CA ASN A 214 3.76 -17.34 -13.53
C ASN A 214 2.49 -17.19 -14.42
N PHE A 215 1.32 -17.00 -13.83
CA PHE A 215 0.02 -16.84 -14.48
C PHE A 215 -0.59 -15.45 -14.24
N GLY A 216 0.13 -14.55 -13.55
CA GLY A 216 -0.34 -13.20 -13.27
C GLY A 216 -1.32 -13.10 -12.10
N ASN A 217 -1.49 -14.15 -11.29
CA ASN A 217 -2.31 -14.09 -10.09
C ASN A 217 -1.60 -13.35 -8.95
N ILE A 218 -2.38 -12.62 -8.17
CA ILE A 218 -1.93 -11.95 -6.94
C ILE A 218 -1.93 -12.98 -5.81
N VAL A 219 -0.75 -13.32 -5.28
CA VAL A 219 -0.61 -14.24 -4.15
C VAL A 219 -0.56 -13.46 -2.84
N GLU A 220 -1.45 -13.78 -1.90
CA GLU A 220 -1.46 -13.23 -0.55
C GLU A 220 -0.31 -13.83 0.27
N VAL A 221 0.56 -12.97 0.75
CA VAL A 221 1.79 -13.33 1.49
C VAL A 221 1.48 -13.24 2.99
N GLY A 222 1.40 -14.38 3.67
CA GLY A 222 1.11 -14.46 5.11
C GLY A 222 2.28 -14.03 5.98
N VAL A 223 2.47 -12.71 6.13
CA VAL A 223 3.55 -12.08 6.92
C VAL A 223 3.07 -11.34 8.16
N ASP A 224 1.81 -11.52 8.58
CA ASP A 224 1.18 -10.71 9.64
C ASP A 224 1.94 -10.69 10.97
N ASN A 225 2.75 -11.71 11.25
CA ASN A 225 3.57 -11.84 12.46
C ASN A 225 5.08 -11.65 12.22
N ILE A 226 5.50 -11.24 11.03
CA ILE A 226 6.91 -11.08 10.66
C ILE A 226 7.35 -9.62 10.83
N LYS A 227 8.32 -9.39 11.70
CA LYS A 227 9.01 -8.10 11.88
C LYS A 227 10.31 -8.09 11.08
N PHE A 228 10.68 -6.94 10.52
CA PHE A 228 11.93 -6.76 9.79
C PHE A 228 12.82 -5.80 10.58
N ILE A 229 13.97 -6.29 11.04
CA ILE A 229 14.87 -5.57 11.93
C ILE A 229 16.20 -5.35 11.22
N GLN A 230 16.57 -4.09 11.03
CA GLN A 230 17.87 -3.73 10.47
C GLN A 230 18.94 -3.90 11.54
N GLY A 231 19.97 -4.70 11.24
CA GLY A 231 21.12 -4.87 12.10
C GLY A 231 22.00 -3.62 12.06
N LYS A 232 22.30 -3.03 13.21
CA LYS A 232 23.13 -1.82 13.32
C LYS A 232 24.50 -2.13 13.92
N ALA A 233 24.57 -3.15 14.78
CA ALA A 233 25.80 -3.59 15.41
C ALA A 233 25.88 -5.13 15.45
N PRO A 234 27.08 -5.72 15.48
CA PRO A 234 27.24 -7.17 15.58
C PRO A 234 26.78 -7.76 16.91
N GLY A 235 26.49 -6.95 17.93
CA GLY A 235 25.93 -7.37 19.21
C GLY A 235 24.41 -7.49 19.22
N ASP A 236 23.72 -6.99 18.19
CA ASP A 236 22.26 -7.03 18.11
C ASP A 236 21.79 -8.48 17.93
N TYR A 237 20.83 -8.93 18.74
CA TYR A 237 20.30 -10.30 18.68
C TYR A 237 19.89 -10.70 17.25
N ALA A 238 19.13 -9.83 16.57
CA ALA A 238 18.65 -10.07 15.21
C ALA A 238 19.80 -10.18 14.19
N ALA A 239 20.89 -9.43 14.38
CA ALA A 239 22.07 -9.49 13.50
C ALA A 239 22.86 -10.79 13.75
N VAL A 240 23.13 -11.12 15.02
CA VAL A 240 23.85 -12.35 15.40
C VAL A 240 23.12 -13.60 14.88
N GLU A 241 21.83 -13.71 15.16
CA GLU A 241 21.04 -14.87 14.75
C GLU A 241 20.81 -14.92 13.23
N GLY A 242 20.66 -13.76 12.57
CA GLY A 242 20.62 -13.68 11.12
C GLY A 242 21.91 -14.20 10.48
N ILE A 243 23.08 -13.77 10.96
CA ILE A 243 24.38 -14.22 10.45
C ILE A 243 24.55 -15.72 10.68
N ARG A 244 24.06 -16.25 11.81
CA ARG A 244 24.03 -17.71 12.08
C ARG A 244 23.14 -18.45 11.08
N LEU A 245 21.99 -17.88 10.72
CA LEU A 245 21.07 -18.46 9.75
C LEU A 245 21.71 -18.63 8.37
N LEU A 246 22.60 -17.74 7.93
CA LEU A 246 23.31 -17.90 6.64
C LEU A 246 24.08 -19.22 6.56
N ARG A 247 24.71 -19.67 7.64
CA ARG A 247 25.39 -20.98 7.68
C ARG A 247 24.38 -22.11 7.54
N ASN A 248 23.24 -22.02 8.22
CA ASN A 248 22.25 -23.09 8.23
C ASN A 248 21.48 -23.17 6.89
N VAL A 249 21.28 -22.04 6.22
CA VAL A 249 20.53 -21.97 4.95
C VAL A 249 21.42 -22.19 3.73
N PHE A 250 22.64 -21.65 3.73
CA PHE A 250 23.54 -21.68 2.57
C PHE A 250 24.78 -22.56 2.76
N HIS A 251 24.93 -23.21 3.92
CA HIS A 251 26.13 -24.00 4.26
C HIS A 251 27.44 -23.20 4.13
N TYR A 252 27.37 -21.88 4.33
CA TYR A 252 28.53 -21.01 4.15
C TYR A 252 29.61 -21.24 5.21
N PRO A 253 30.90 -21.08 4.83
CA PRO A 253 32.00 -21.22 5.75
C PRO A 253 32.00 -20.12 6.82
N VAL A 254 32.69 -20.39 7.94
CA VAL A 254 32.84 -19.43 9.05
C VAL A 254 33.52 -18.13 8.62
N SER A 255 34.35 -18.16 7.56
CA SER A 255 34.96 -16.97 6.98
C SER A 255 33.91 -15.94 6.54
N THR A 256 32.87 -16.36 5.82
CA THR A 256 31.79 -15.47 5.36
C THR A 256 31.08 -14.78 6.52
N GLN A 257 30.86 -15.49 7.63
CA GLN A 257 30.27 -14.88 8.84
C GLN A 257 31.20 -13.82 9.44
N ARG A 258 32.50 -14.10 9.51
CA ARG A 258 33.50 -13.14 9.99
C ARG A 258 33.54 -11.90 9.09
N ASP A 259 33.46 -12.07 7.79
CA ASP A 259 33.48 -10.95 6.83
C ASP A 259 32.27 -10.04 7.02
N ILE A 260 31.07 -10.60 7.21
CA ILE A 260 29.86 -9.82 7.50
C ILE A 260 29.98 -9.09 8.85
N VAL A 261 30.50 -9.76 9.89
CA VAL A 261 30.73 -9.14 11.20
C VAL A 261 31.75 -7.99 11.09
N ASN A 262 32.84 -8.18 10.35
CA ASN A 262 33.87 -7.16 10.13
C ASN A 262 33.29 -5.94 9.42
N LYS A 263 32.42 -6.14 8.41
CA LYS A 263 31.72 -5.05 7.71
C LYS A 263 30.82 -4.24 8.64
N LEU A 264 30.14 -4.89 9.58
CA LEU A 264 29.34 -4.21 10.62
C LEU A 264 30.21 -3.48 11.65
N LEU A 265 31.40 -4.00 11.99
CA LEU A 265 32.33 -3.37 12.95
C LEU A 265 33.09 -2.19 12.36
N ALA A 266 33.42 -2.25 11.07
CA ALA A 266 34.29 -1.29 10.39
C ALA A 266 33.68 -0.81 9.07
N PRO A 267 32.51 -0.13 9.09
CA PRO A 267 31.81 0.32 7.89
C PRO A 267 32.64 1.33 7.07
N SER A 268 33.62 1.99 7.68
CA SER A 268 34.53 2.91 6.98
C SER A 268 35.44 2.24 5.94
N THR A 269 35.63 0.91 6.03
CA THR A 269 36.52 0.17 5.12
C THR A 269 35.98 0.04 3.69
N ILE A 270 34.67 0.25 3.51
CA ILE A 270 33.99 0.08 2.22
C ILE A 270 33.54 1.41 1.60
N ILE A 271 33.82 2.55 2.24
CA ILE A 271 33.49 3.89 1.73
C ILE A 271 34.06 4.05 0.31
N PRO A 272 33.29 4.61 -0.64
CA PRO A 272 32.00 5.31 -0.47
C PRO A 272 30.77 4.39 -0.42
N ASN A 273 30.94 3.07 -0.48
CA ASN A 273 29.84 2.12 -0.47
C ASN A 273 29.31 1.90 0.96
N HIS A 274 28.05 1.49 1.05
CA HIS A 274 27.37 1.25 2.32
C HIS A 274 26.91 -0.21 2.42
N PHE A 275 27.07 -0.82 3.59
CA PHE A 275 26.61 -2.19 3.87
C PHE A 275 25.42 -2.17 4.82
N TYR A 276 24.47 -3.07 4.56
CA TYR A 276 23.25 -3.24 5.33
C TYR A 276 22.96 -4.72 5.58
N LEU A 277 22.37 -4.97 6.74
CA LEU A 277 21.85 -6.27 7.14
C LEU A 277 20.42 -6.12 7.63
N LEU A 278 19.53 -6.97 7.16
CA LEU A 278 18.13 -6.99 7.56
C LEU A 278 17.72 -8.41 7.93
N SER A 279 17.13 -8.58 9.11
CA SER A 279 16.64 -9.88 9.60
C SER A 279 15.12 -9.88 9.66
N ALA A 280 14.50 -10.95 9.18
CA ALA A 280 13.07 -11.22 9.34
C ALA A 280 12.85 -12.06 10.60
N MET A 281 11.93 -11.66 11.47
CA MET A 281 11.65 -12.30 12.76
C MET A 281 10.17 -12.66 12.89
N GLU A 282 9.88 -13.91 13.24
CA GLU A 282 8.57 -14.34 13.73
C GLU A 282 8.68 -14.51 15.24
N GLU A 283 7.92 -13.73 16.01
CA GLU A 283 8.06 -13.66 17.48
C GLU A 283 9.52 -13.35 17.87
N ASP A 284 10.18 -14.25 18.62
CA ASP A 284 11.57 -14.11 19.04
C ASP A 284 12.56 -14.88 18.15
N LYS A 285 12.10 -15.52 17.06
CA LYS A 285 12.93 -16.34 16.18
C LYS A 285 13.29 -15.58 14.90
N VAL A 286 14.58 -15.54 14.55
CA VAL A 286 15.02 -15.06 13.22
C VAL A 286 14.73 -16.14 12.19
N VAL A 287 13.90 -15.80 11.20
CA VAL A 287 13.41 -16.71 10.15
C VAL A 287 13.94 -16.37 8.76
N GLY A 288 14.58 -15.21 8.61
CA GLY A 288 15.22 -14.80 7.36
C GLY A 288 16.30 -13.73 7.56
N ILE A 289 17.16 -13.59 6.56
CA ILE A 289 18.23 -12.58 6.52
C ILE A 289 18.46 -12.09 5.09
N ALA A 290 18.76 -10.81 4.95
CA ALA A 290 19.33 -10.22 3.75
C ALA A 290 20.59 -9.40 4.08
N CYS A 291 21.62 -9.54 3.25
CA CYS A 291 22.84 -8.73 3.27
C CYS A 291 22.95 -8.04 1.92
N PHE A 292 23.05 -6.72 1.95
CA PHE A 292 22.97 -5.89 0.75
C PHE A 292 23.78 -4.62 0.91
N TYR A 293 24.07 -3.99 -0.22
CA TYR A 293 24.92 -2.82 -0.31
C TYR A 293 24.25 -1.73 -1.12
N TYR A 294 24.65 -0.50 -0.87
CA TYR A 294 24.56 0.57 -1.84
C TYR A 294 25.96 0.83 -2.42
N LEU A 295 26.05 0.78 -3.75
CA LEU A 295 27.27 1.01 -4.53
C LEU A 295 27.24 2.44 -5.05
N ALA A 296 28.03 3.33 -4.44
CA ALA A 296 27.85 4.77 -4.57
C ALA A 296 28.29 5.34 -5.93
N GLU A 297 29.34 4.78 -6.55
CA GLU A 297 29.79 5.28 -7.87
C GLU A 297 28.80 4.91 -8.98
N SER A 298 28.20 3.72 -8.88
CA SER A 298 27.22 3.22 -9.85
C SER A 298 25.76 3.57 -9.51
N LYS A 299 25.48 4.06 -8.30
CA LYS A 299 24.13 4.28 -7.73
C LYS A 299 23.24 3.05 -7.79
N LEU A 300 23.84 1.87 -7.64
CA LEU A 300 23.13 0.60 -7.67
C LEU A 300 23.09 -0.01 -6.28
N GLY A 301 21.96 -0.62 -5.93
CA GLY A 301 21.94 -1.57 -4.83
C GLY A 301 22.54 -2.91 -5.26
N TYR A 302 23.19 -3.62 -4.35
CA TYR A 302 23.68 -4.98 -4.59
C TYR A 302 23.14 -5.92 -3.51
N LEU A 303 22.35 -6.92 -3.91
CA LEU A 303 21.85 -7.96 -3.01
C LEU A 303 22.75 -9.20 -3.07
N GLU A 304 23.69 -9.28 -2.14
CA GLU A 304 24.64 -10.38 -2.01
C GLU A 304 23.96 -11.64 -1.44
N HIS A 305 23.21 -11.48 -0.33
CA HIS A 305 22.55 -12.60 0.34
C HIS A 305 21.10 -12.28 0.63
N ILE A 306 20.23 -13.26 0.36
CA ILE A 306 18.85 -13.28 0.84
C ILE A 306 18.47 -14.73 1.10
N GLY A 307 18.07 -15.06 2.32
CA GLY A 307 17.78 -16.42 2.74
C GLY A 307 16.65 -16.50 3.75
N ILE A 308 15.79 -17.51 3.57
CA ILE A 308 14.68 -17.84 4.46
C ILE A 308 14.87 -19.27 4.94
N MET A 309 14.61 -19.49 6.24
CA MET A 309 14.61 -20.83 6.83
C MET A 309 13.68 -21.78 6.04
N PRO A 310 14.08 -23.03 5.78
CA PRO A 310 13.30 -23.96 4.95
C PRO A 310 11.82 -24.08 5.34
N GLU A 311 11.52 -24.16 6.64
CA GLU A 311 10.16 -24.29 7.16
C GLU A 311 9.31 -23.00 7.03
N PHE A 312 9.94 -21.89 6.63
CA PHE A 312 9.33 -20.59 6.39
C PHE A 312 9.26 -20.20 4.90
N ARG A 313 9.76 -21.06 3.99
CA ARG A 313 9.72 -20.82 2.55
C ARG A 313 8.28 -20.92 2.01
N ASN A 314 8.05 -20.37 0.82
CA ASN A 314 6.74 -20.36 0.13
C ASN A 314 5.59 -19.65 0.90
N ARG A 315 5.91 -18.91 1.96
CA ARG A 315 4.98 -18.01 2.69
C ARG A 315 5.05 -16.56 2.21
N GLY A 316 5.87 -16.26 1.21
CA GLY A 316 6.12 -14.92 0.66
C GLY A 316 7.06 -14.02 1.48
N ILE A 317 7.59 -14.51 2.61
CA ILE A 317 8.55 -13.79 3.47
C ILE A 317 9.79 -13.33 2.69
N GLY A 318 10.30 -14.15 1.76
CA GLY A 318 11.47 -13.81 0.94
C GLY A 318 11.23 -12.60 0.04
N SER A 319 10.05 -12.52 -0.59
CA SER A 319 9.68 -11.35 -1.37
C SER A 319 9.55 -10.11 -0.45
N PHE A 320 8.94 -10.25 0.72
CA PHE A 320 8.82 -9.16 1.70
C PHE A 320 10.15 -8.64 2.21
N LEU A 321 11.07 -9.55 2.50
CA LEU A 321 12.43 -9.21 2.85
C LEU A 321 13.10 -8.45 1.71
N TYR A 322 12.91 -8.86 0.45
CA TYR A 322 13.43 -8.15 -0.72
C TYR A 322 12.88 -6.72 -0.87
N HIS A 323 11.57 -6.49 -0.73
CA HIS A 323 11.08 -5.09 -0.81
C HIS A 323 11.48 -4.26 0.39
N LYS A 324 11.65 -4.85 1.58
CA LYS A 324 12.23 -4.11 2.70
C LYS A 324 13.69 -3.72 2.44
N VAL A 325 14.45 -4.56 1.75
CA VAL A 325 15.78 -4.18 1.24
C VAL A 325 15.68 -2.97 0.31
N THR A 326 14.79 -3.00 -0.70
CA THR A 326 14.65 -1.87 -1.65
C THR A 326 14.19 -0.60 -0.95
N SER A 327 13.20 -0.67 -0.04
CA SER A 327 12.73 0.50 0.72
C SER A 327 13.81 1.09 1.63
N VAL A 328 14.68 0.28 2.23
CA VAL A 328 15.82 0.79 3.00
C VAL A 328 16.76 1.55 2.07
N LEU A 329 17.08 0.99 0.91
CA LEU A 329 17.98 1.64 -0.05
C LEU A 329 17.40 2.93 -0.63
N GLU A 330 16.13 2.93 -1.05
CA GLU A 330 15.45 4.13 -1.58
C GLU A 330 15.35 5.25 -0.55
N LYS A 331 15.15 4.89 0.73
CA LYS A 331 15.05 5.87 1.81
C LYS A 331 16.41 6.49 2.15
N GLU A 332 17.44 5.65 2.29
CA GLU A 332 18.77 6.10 2.72
C GLU A 332 19.59 6.67 1.54
N HIS A 333 19.30 6.26 0.31
CA HIS A 333 19.97 6.67 -0.94
C HIS A 333 18.92 6.94 -2.04
N PRO A 334 18.25 8.12 -2.00
CA PRO A 334 17.18 8.46 -2.95
C PRO A 334 17.61 8.48 -4.42
N GLU A 335 18.91 8.54 -4.70
CA GLU A 335 19.49 8.52 -6.04
C GLU A 335 19.69 7.11 -6.62
N ILE A 336 19.30 6.05 -5.89
CA ILE A 336 19.40 4.66 -6.37
C ILE A 336 18.61 4.45 -7.67
N GLU A 337 19.27 3.90 -8.68
CA GLU A 337 18.66 3.71 -10.01
C GLU A 337 18.17 2.26 -10.21
N GLY A 338 18.82 1.27 -9.59
CA GLY A 338 18.50 -0.14 -9.77
C GLY A 338 19.17 -1.07 -8.76
N MET A 339 18.85 -2.35 -8.86
CA MET A 339 19.38 -3.43 -8.02
C MET A 339 20.10 -4.48 -8.86
N LEU A 340 21.33 -4.80 -8.49
CA LEU A 340 22.06 -5.99 -8.92
C LEU A 340 21.80 -7.13 -7.91
N LEU A 341 21.50 -8.32 -8.43
CA LEU A 341 21.06 -9.47 -7.64
C LEU A 341 21.96 -10.67 -7.93
N GLU A 342 22.53 -11.24 -6.87
CA GLU A 342 23.42 -12.39 -6.97
C GLU A 342 22.64 -13.71 -6.99
N VAL A 343 22.84 -14.50 -8.05
CA VAL A 343 22.36 -15.88 -8.17
C VAL A 343 23.56 -16.82 -8.30
N ARG A 344 23.93 -17.46 -7.19
CA ARG A 344 24.95 -18.53 -7.19
C ARG A 344 24.39 -19.81 -7.79
N GLN A 345 25.09 -20.43 -8.72
CA GLN A 345 24.69 -21.75 -9.21
C GLN A 345 25.12 -22.82 -8.21
N SER A 346 24.18 -23.34 -7.42
CA SER A 346 24.34 -24.63 -6.75
C SER A 346 23.74 -25.73 -7.63
N ASN A 347 24.21 -26.98 -7.49
CA ASN A 347 23.88 -28.10 -8.38
C ASN A 347 22.36 -28.44 -8.48
N ASN A 348 21.46 -27.79 -7.71
CA ASN A 348 19.99 -27.97 -7.80
C ASN A 348 19.14 -26.71 -7.42
N GLU A 349 19.68 -25.62 -6.85
CA GLU A 349 18.88 -24.44 -6.43
C GLU A 349 19.04 -23.19 -7.32
N SER A 350 19.90 -23.25 -8.35
CA SER A 350 20.13 -22.09 -9.24
C SER A 350 18.84 -21.63 -9.93
N ASP A 351 18.02 -22.58 -10.38
CA ASP A 351 16.81 -22.29 -11.15
C ASP A 351 15.70 -21.69 -10.29
N THR A 352 15.58 -22.10 -9.02
CA THR A 352 14.56 -21.57 -8.10
C THR A 352 14.85 -20.13 -7.69
N ARG A 353 16.11 -19.79 -7.42
CA ARG A 353 16.52 -18.42 -7.06
C ARG A 353 16.47 -17.47 -8.26
N LYS A 354 16.85 -17.95 -9.44
CA LYS A 354 16.65 -17.20 -10.70
C LYS A 354 15.16 -16.91 -10.91
N GLN A 355 14.30 -17.93 -10.79
CA GLN A 355 12.86 -17.75 -10.95
C GLN A 355 12.26 -16.80 -9.92
N PHE A 356 12.73 -16.86 -8.67
CA PHE A 356 12.32 -15.92 -7.62
C PHE A 356 12.56 -14.46 -8.04
N PHE A 357 13.75 -14.13 -8.55
CA PHE A 357 14.06 -12.77 -8.99
C PHE A 357 13.35 -12.38 -10.30
N LEU A 358 13.14 -13.32 -11.23
CA LEU A 358 12.29 -13.09 -12.41
C LEU A 358 10.87 -12.68 -12.00
N ASN A 359 10.29 -13.35 -11.00
CA ASN A 359 8.95 -13.02 -10.48
C ASN A 359 8.90 -11.65 -9.79
N LEU A 360 10.04 -11.15 -9.31
CA LEU A 360 10.20 -9.78 -8.78
C LEU A 360 10.46 -8.74 -9.89
N GLY A 361 10.44 -9.16 -11.16
CA GLY A 361 10.64 -8.30 -12.33
C GLY A 361 12.10 -8.01 -12.66
N ALA A 362 13.05 -8.79 -12.14
CA ALA A 362 14.45 -8.69 -12.52
C ALA A 362 14.71 -9.37 -13.87
N ILE A 363 15.76 -8.96 -14.56
CA ILE A 363 16.20 -9.51 -15.83
C ILE A 363 17.61 -10.10 -15.70
N PRO A 364 17.93 -11.23 -16.34
CA PRO A 364 19.30 -11.75 -16.38
C PRO A 364 20.26 -10.77 -17.04
N VAL A 365 21.45 -10.60 -16.48
CA VAL A 365 22.54 -9.82 -17.07
C VAL A 365 23.50 -10.80 -17.74
N ASP A 366 23.71 -10.63 -19.05
CA ASP A 366 24.74 -11.39 -19.75
C ASP A 366 26.10 -10.74 -19.54
N THR A 367 26.86 -11.28 -18.59
CA THR A 367 28.19 -10.79 -18.24
C THR A 367 29.25 -11.08 -19.30
N ALA A 368 28.98 -11.96 -20.29
CA ALA A 368 29.92 -12.31 -21.34
C ALA A 368 30.15 -11.16 -22.34
N PHE A 369 29.21 -10.23 -22.45
CA PHE A 369 29.30 -9.04 -23.31
C PHE A 369 30.15 -7.91 -22.75
N TYR A 370 30.59 -7.99 -21.49
CA TYR A 370 31.29 -6.90 -20.81
C TYR A 370 32.79 -7.23 -20.64
N PRO A 371 33.70 -6.37 -21.14
CA PRO A 371 35.13 -6.66 -21.20
C PRO A 371 35.82 -6.40 -19.84
N SER A 372 35.56 -7.19 -18.79
CA SER A 372 36.31 -7.04 -17.52
C SER A 372 37.66 -7.79 -17.56
N ARG A 373 38.72 -7.13 -18.05
CA ARG A 373 40.11 -7.67 -17.97
C ARG A 373 40.59 -7.93 -16.53
N ASN A 374 39.92 -7.35 -15.52
CA ASN A 374 40.36 -7.35 -14.11
C ASN A 374 39.39 -7.98 -13.11
N PHE A 375 38.23 -8.51 -13.55
CA PHE A 375 37.25 -9.09 -12.64
C PHE A 375 36.81 -10.46 -13.16
N LYS A 376 37.42 -11.52 -12.62
CA LYS A 376 36.96 -12.90 -12.81
C LYS A 376 36.03 -13.22 -11.64
N PHE A 377 34.73 -13.29 -11.89
CA PHE A 377 33.86 -14.01 -10.97
C PHE A 377 34.43 -15.42 -10.82
N ALA A 378 34.65 -15.88 -9.58
CA ALA A 378 34.87 -17.30 -9.34
C ALA A 378 33.73 -18.07 -10.03
N GLU A 379 34.08 -19.08 -10.82
CA GLU A 379 33.17 -19.72 -11.78
C GLU A 379 31.77 -19.99 -11.19
N LYS A 380 30.74 -19.71 -12.00
CA LYS A 380 29.31 -19.99 -11.79
C LYS A 380 28.47 -18.96 -10.98
N LEU A 381 28.69 -17.66 -11.21
CA LEU A 381 27.82 -16.60 -10.70
C LEU A 381 26.97 -15.99 -11.83
N LEU A 382 25.65 -16.02 -11.67
CA LEU A 382 24.69 -15.32 -12.54
C LEU A 382 24.28 -14.01 -11.86
N LEU A 383 24.38 -12.89 -12.58
CA LEU A 383 23.86 -11.61 -12.14
C LEU A 383 22.50 -11.35 -12.78
N MET A 384 21.60 -10.76 -12.00
CA MET A 384 20.34 -10.22 -12.49
C MET A 384 20.23 -8.75 -12.12
N PHE A 385 19.48 -7.98 -12.92
CA PHE A 385 19.26 -6.56 -12.72
C PHE A 385 17.78 -6.26 -12.58
N LYS A 386 17.39 -5.46 -11.59
CA LYS A 386 16.04 -4.94 -11.41
C LYS A 386 16.08 -3.41 -11.48
N PRO A 387 15.49 -2.77 -12.50
CA PRO A 387 15.35 -1.33 -12.50
C PRO A 387 14.40 -0.87 -11.38
N LEU A 388 14.77 0.20 -10.67
CA LEU A 388 13.92 0.84 -9.66
C LEU A 388 13.30 2.15 -10.17
N VAL A 389 13.93 2.79 -11.16
CA VAL A 389 13.39 3.97 -11.86
C VAL A 389 13.19 3.70 -13.35
N VAL A 390 12.36 4.51 -14.02
CA VAL A 390 12.03 4.35 -15.45
C VAL A 390 13.26 4.53 -16.34
N GLU A 391 14.17 5.43 -15.96
CA GLU A 391 15.38 5.76 -16.73
C GLU A 391 16.59 4.87 -16.39
N ALA A 392 16.39 3.85 -15.55
CA ALA A 392 17.46 2.99 -15.08
C ALA A 392 18.09 2.23 -16.25
N ASN A 393 19.39 2.45 -16.49
CA ASN A 393 20.11 1.89 -17.62
C ASN A 393 21.39 1.17 -17.15
N LEU A 394 21.47 -0.13 -17.41
CA LEU A 394 22.68 -0.94 -17.16
C LEU A 394 23.59 -0.98 -18.40
N ASN A 395 24.14 0.18 -18.76
CA ASN A 395 25.10 0.29 -19.85
C ASN A 395 26.52 -0.17 -19.40
N THR A 396 27.46 -0.25 -20.35
CA THR A 396 28.85 -0.68 -20.08
C THR A 396 29.54 0.16 -19.01
N VAL A 397 29.35 1.48 -19.01
CA VAL A 397 29.98 2.38 -18.03
C VAL A 397 29.45 2.11 -16.63
N THR A 398 28.12 2.02 -16.48
CA THR A 398 27.46 1.72 -15.19
C THR A 398 27.89 0.36 -14.66
N LEU A 399 27.97 -0.66 -15.53
CA LEU A 399 28.38 -2.00 -15.08
C LEU A 399 29.87 -2.07 -14.72
N GLU A 400 30.75 -1.37 -15.44
CA GLU A 400 32.16 -1.26 -15.07
C GLU A 400 32.35 -0.55 -13.73
N GLN A 401 31.58 0.51 -13.47
CA GLN A 401 31.55 1.17 -12.15
C GLN A 401 31.08 0.20 -11.08
N ALA A 402 29.98 -0.53 -11.32
CA ALA A 402 29.47 -1.51 -10.38
C ALA A 402 30.50 -2.61 -10.08
N PHE A 403 31.25 -3.10 -11.07
CA PHE A 403 32.32 -4.07 -10.85
C PHE A 403 33.50 -3.50 -10.07
N ARG A 404 33.84 -2.22 -10.26
CA ARG A 404 34.84 -1.53 -9.43
C ARG A 404 34.36 -1.43 -7.98
N ASP A 405 33.10 -1.05 -7.77
CA ASP A 405 32.51 -0.99 -6.43
C ASP A 405 32.51 -2.37 -5.76
N LEU A 406 32.08 -3.40 -6.49
CA LEU A 406 32.08 -4.79 -6.03
C LEU A 406 33.48 -5.28 -5.65
N SER A 407 34.51 -4.91 -6.41
CA SER A 407 35.92 -5.25 -6.09
C SER A 407 36.44 -4.67 -4.78
N ARG A 408 35.79 -3.62 -4.26
CA ARG A 408 36.15 -2.99 -2.98
C ARG A 408 35.38 -3.59 -1.81
N VAL A 409 34.22 -4.21 -2.06
CA VAL A 409 33.32 -4.70 -0.99
C VAL A 409 33.26 -6.22 -0.86
N LEU A 410 33.63 -6.96 -1.92
CA LEU A 410 33.78 -8.41 -1.95
C LEU A 410 35.26 -8.78 -1.87
#